data_AF-A0A090MDD8-F1
#
_entry.id   AF-A0A090MDD8-F1
#
_cell.length_a   1.000
_cell.length_b   1.000
_cell.length_c   1.000
_cell.angle_alpha   90.00
_cell.angle_beta   90.00
_cell.angle_gamma   90.00
#
_symmetry.space_group_name_H-M   'P 1'
#
loop_
_entity.id
_entity.type
_entity.pdbx_description
1 polymer ?
#
loop_
_entity_poly.entity_id
_entity_poly.type
_entity_poly.pdbx_seq_one_letter_code
_entity_poly.pdbx_strand_id
1 'polypeptide(L)'
;MPMFSRKVKSKARTASSPPKDTPAVDREEPSTSSSVVESSAIPTILAQAAPAIIGASRLAAQSEPYAVAAFEGCRRAWRTLQPYHPQEFGPAIVGFLLCFFGGYFATLTAAVEAYRITGYTSTRSALVILWRNIEAAQRANLKDDELDEDNNGIPDTQEIGTRALVIRKCGVIAKAVDPEQLSDALGSIYMGFVAVVATLRVHFAACVSLGVAVGDIVHNIVDENLTPALMMSTPKEYQKWVGPGVRYACKIVGVVAAWLVQQAITAYHSATRGAQLLVRGLLTYLVRHKYLSPNSIDEKGTVFNLTIFVIAMTGFWTQIMYAFKLPFPLNILLIPVRLAEFCLRLCVGTMSNDR
;
A
#
# COMPACT_ATOMS: atom_id res chain seq x y z
N MET A 1 -22.35 -14.71 20.89
CA MET A 1 -21.94 -14.62 22.31
C MET A 1 -21.15 -13.33 22.51
N PRO A 2 -21.71 -12.31 23.18
CA PRO A 2 -21.05 -11.03 23.34
C PRO A 2 -20.41 -10.92 24.74
N MET A 3 -19.12 -10.62 24.83
CA MET A 3 -18.52 -10.00 26.01
C MET A 3 -17.20 -9.35 25.60
N PHE A 4 -17.17 -8.02 25.59
CA PHE A 4 -16.34 -7.18 26.47
C PHE A 4 -16.36 -5.74 25.95
N SER A 5 -17.23 -4.94 26.57
CA SER A 5 -17.24 -3.47 26.52
C SER A 5 -16.63 -2.98 27.83
N ARG A 6 -15.55 -2.19 27.77
CA ARG A 6 -14.93 -1.59 28.96
C ARG A 6 -15.12 -0.07 28.91
N LYS A 7 -16.00 0.43 29.78
CA LYS A 7 -16.26 1.85 30.06
C LYS A 7 -15.06 2.49 30.76
N VAL A 8 -14.62 3.66 30.28
CA VAL A 8 -13.75 4.59 31.01
C VAL A 8 -14.64 5.64 31.68
N LYS A 9 -14.53 5.79 33.00
CA LYS A 9 -15.28 6.78 33.80
C LYS A 9 -14.51 8.10 33.85
N SER A 10 -15.18 9.18 33.45
CA SER A 10 -14.84 10.58 33.73
C SER A 10 -15.21 10.93 35.19
N LYS A 11 -14.40 11.76 35.85
CA LYS A 11 -14.73 12.39 37.14
C LYS A 11 -14.38 13.88 37.05
N ALA A 12 -15.39 14.72 37.24
CA ALA A 12 -15.29 16.18 37.21
C ALA A 12 -15.42 16.79 38.62
N ARG A 13 -14.59 17.82 38.84
CA ARG A 13 -14.78 19.11 39.55
C ARG A 13 -15.53 19.25 40.90
N THR A 14 -14.89 20.05 41.76
CA THR A 14 -15.46 21.04 42.70
C THR A 14 -14.33 22.10 42.89
N ALA A 15 -14.40 23.38 42.53
CA ALA A 15 -15.32 24.52 42.77
C ALA A 15 -15.09 25.24 44.12
N SER A 16 -14.48 26.44 44.08
CA SER A 16 -14.78 27.59 44.95
C SER A 16 -14.17 28.89 44.36
N SER A 17 -14.84 30.02 44.61
CA SER A 17 -14.68 31.37 44.01
C SER A 17 -14.65 32.46 45.12
N PRO A 18 -14.70 33.79 44.83
CA PRO A 18 -13.65 34.81 44.58
C PRO A 18 -13.68 35.93 45.70
N PRO A 19 -13.49 37.27 45.54
CA PRO A 19 -12.75 38.17 44.59
C PRO A 19 -11.92 39.33 45.27
N LYS A 20 -11.27 40.22 44.46
CA LYS A 20 -11.14 41.72 44.55
C LYS A 20 -9.73 42.40 44.51
N ASP A 21 -9.59 43.27 43.49
CA ASP A 21 -9.15 44.68 43.44
C ASP A 21 -7.67 45.18 43.61
N THR A 22 -7.10 45.58 42.44
CA THR A 22 -6.26 46.80 42.09
C THR A 22 -4.81 47.00 42.60
N PRO A 23 -3.96 47.88 41.98
CA PRO A 23 -4.07 48.66 40.71
C PRO A 23 -2.83 48.63 39.77
N ALA A 24 -2.94 49.40 38.68
CA ALA A 24 -2.01 49.69 37.57
C ALA A 24 -0.62 50.23 37.95
N VAL A 25 0.38 49.97 37.08
CA VAL A 25 1.60 50.79 36.90
C VAL A 25 1.88 50.92 35.40
N ASP A 26 2.24 52.14 35.00
CA ASP A 26 2.34 52.69 33.66
C ASP A 26 3.55 52.24 32.82
N ARG A 27 3.32 52.38 31.50
CA ARG A 27 4.21 52.54 30.34
C ARG A 27 5.70 52.84 30.60
N GLU A 28 6.54 52.08 29.90
CA GLU A 28 7.71 52.57 29.15
C GLU A 28 7.88 51.73 27.87
N GLU A 29 7.71 52.35 26.69
CA GLU A 29 8.24 51.81 25.43
C GLU A 29 9.73 52.19 25.33
N PRO A 30 10.60 51.29 24.84
CA PRO A 30 11.76 51.70 24.09
C PRO A 30 11.62 51.24 22.64
N SER A 31 11.58 52.23 21.76
CA SER A 31 11.72 52.07 20.33
C SER A 31 13.18 51.84 19.94
N THR A 32 13.33 51.22 18.77
CA THR A 32 14.48 51.21 17.85
C THR A 32 15.67 50.26 18.04
N SER A 33 15.73 49.34 17.06
CA SER A 33 16.90 48.95 16.25
C SER A 33 17.82 47.81 16.73
N SER A 34 17.61 46.63 16.13
CA SER A 34 18.66 45.66 15.76
C SER A 34 18.04 44.70 14.73
N SER A 35 18.23 45.00 13.45
CA SER A 35 19.23 44.39 12.56
C SER A 35 18.62 43.29 11.68
N VAL A 36 18.17 43.77 10.52
CA VAL A 36 18.11 43.08 9.22
C VAL A 36 19.26 42.07 9.06
N VAL A 37 19.01 40.79 9.32
CA VAL A 37 19.95 39.69 8.99
C VAL A 37 19.28 38.55 8.19
N GLU A 38 17.96 38.52 8.04
CA GLU A 38 17.28 37.33 7.48
C GLU A 38 17.08 37.28 5.95
N SER A 39 17.48 38.28 5.17
CA SER A 39 17.17 38.32 3.72
C SER A 39 18.26 37.73 2.79
N SER A 40 19.52 37.61 3.22
CA SER A 40 20.64 37.19 2.36
C SER A 40 21.00 35.69 2.40
N ALA A 41 20.48 34.94 3.37
CA ALA A 41 20.75 33.50 3.51
C ALA A 41 19.96 32.64 2.51
N ILE A 42 18.71 33.03 2.22
CA ILE A 42 17.80 32.33 1.30
C ILE A 42 18.39 32.20 -0.12
N PRO A 43 18.91 33.27 -0.77
CA PRO A 43 19.48 33.14 -2.12
C PRO A 43 20.76 32.28 -2.14
N THR A 44 21.54 32.27 -1.06
CA THR A 44 22.78 31.49 -0.97
C THR A 44 22.51 29.98 -0.82
N ILE A 45 21.51 29.61 0.00
CA ILE A 45 21.05 28.22 0.15
C ILE A 45 20.36 27.73 -1.13
N LEU A 46 19.54 28.56 -1.77
CA LEU A 46 18.93 28.24 -3.07
C LEU A 46 20.00 28.04 -4.16
N ALA A 47 21.08 28.83 -4.16
CA ALA A 47 22.17 28.69 -5.11
C ALA A 47 22.96 27.37 -4.92
N GLN A 48 23.13 26.92 -3.67
CA GLN A 48 23.73 25.60 -3.37
C GLN A 48 22.79 24.43 -3.69
N ALA A 49 21.48 24.60 -3.51
CA ALA A 49 20.47 23.60 -3.85
C ALA A 49 20.12 23.56 -5.35
N ALA A 50 20.43 24.62 -6.11
CA ALA A 50 20.15 24.75 -7.53
C ALA A 50 20.55 23.52 -8.37
N PRO A 51 21.76 22.91 -8.25
CA PRO A 51 22.09 21.71 -9.01
C PRO A 51 21.20 20.51 -8.68
N ALA A 52 20.80 20.34 -7.41
CA ALA A 52 19.89 19.27 -6.99
C ALA A 52 18.46 19.51 -7.51
N ILE A 53 17.98 20.77 -7.45
CA ILE A 53 16.68 21.17 -7.98
C ILE A 53 16.63 20.99 -9.50
N ILE A 54 17.69 21.36 -10.22
CA ILE A 54 17.81 21.15 -11.67
C ILE A 54 17.85 19.65 -12.01
N GLY A 55 18.53 18.84 -11.18
CA GLY A 55 18.49 17.38 -11.31
C GLY A 55 17.08 16.83 -11.13
N ALA A 56 16.37 17.25 -10.09
CA ALA A 56 15.00 16.85 -9.80
C ALA A 56 14.02 17.31 -10.89
N SER A 57 14.16 18.53 -11.40
CA SER A 57 13.31 19.05 -12.47
C SER A 57 13.54 18.33 -13.80
N ARG A 58 14.78 17.94 -14.11
CA ARG A 58 15.09 17.08 -15.26
C ARG A 58 14.47 15.70 -15.13
N LEU A 59 14.55 15.09 -13.95
CA LEU A 59 13.90 13.79 -13.69
C LEU A 59 12.37 13.91 -13.78
N ALA A 60 11.80 14.97 -13.23
CA ALA A 60 10.37 15.26 -13.32
C ALA A 60 9.95 15.40 -14.80
N ALA A 61 10.63 16.24 -15.58
CA ALA A 61 10.38 16.42 -17.01
C ALA A 61 10.58 15.15 -17.83
N GLN A 62 11.56 14.31 -17.47
CA GLN A 62 11.77 13.01 -18.10
C GLN A 62 10.66 12.02 -17.74
N SER A 63 10.13 12.07 -16.51
CA SER A 63 9.07 11.19 -16.02
C SER A 63 7.67 11.59 -16.47
N GLU A 64 7.46 12.89 -16.75
CA GLU A 64 6.20 13.48 -17.18
C GLU A 64 5.58 12.79 -18.40
N PRO A 65 6.28 12.58 -19.54
CA PRO A 65 5.68 11.93 -20.70
C PRO A 65 5.23 10.50 -20.38
N TYR A 66 5.94 9.79 -19.51
CA TYR A 66 5.54 8.45 -19.08
C TYR A 66 4.33 8.48 -18.16
N ALA A 67 4.27 9.42 -17.22
CA ALA A 67 3.13 9.59 -16.31
C ALA A 67 1.86 9.98 -17.08
N VAL A 68 1.96 10.92 -18.01
CA VAL A 68 0.86 11.36 -18.88
C VAL A 68 0.45 10.23 -19.83
N ALA A 69 1.40 9.55 -20.49
CA ALA A 69 1.09 8.42 -21.36
C ALA A 69 0.43 7.27 -20.59
N ALA A 70 0.86 6.99 -19.36
CA ALA A 70 0.24 5.99 -18.50
C ALA A 70 -1.19 6.40 -18.12
N PHE A 71 -1.39 7.63 -17.66
CA PHE A 71 -2.72 8.13 -17.30
C PHE A 71 -3.66 8.14 -18.50
N GLU A 72 -3.17 8.59 -19.66
CA GLU A 72 -3.94 8.65 -20.87
C GLU A 72 -4.22 7.27 -21.47
N GLY A 73 -3.26 6.34 -21.36
CA GLY A 73 -3.45 4.92 -21.65
C GLY A 73 -4.54 4.31 -20.78
N CYS A 74 -4.50 4.53 -19.46
CA CYS A 74 -5.54 4.11 -18.52
C CYS A 74 -6.90 4.72 -18.87
N ARG A 75 -6.94 6.01 -19.21
CA ARG A 75 -8.17 6.71 -19.61
C ARG A 75 -8.75 6.16 -20.92
N ARG A 76 -7.90 5.90 -21.92
CA ARG A 76 -8.30 5.28 -23.20
C ARG A 76 -8.83 3.87 -22.97
N ALA A 77 -8.09 3.04 -22.24
CA ALA A 77 -8.54 1.70 -21.88
C ALA A 77 -9.89 1.73 -21.14
N TRP A 78 -10.05 2.64 -20.18
CA TRP A 78 -11.31 2.81 -19.46
C TRP A 78 -12.47 3.20 -20.37
N ARG A 79 -12.28 4.17 -21.28
CA ARG A 79 -13.29 4.57 -22.26
C ARG A 79 -13.66 3.44 -23.23
N THR A 80 -12.67 2.67 -23.70
CA THR A 80 -12.90 1.51 -24.56
C THR A 80 -13.64 0.39 -23.82
N LEU A 81 -13.37 0.20 -22.53
CA LEU A 81 -14.09 -0.77 -21.70
C LEU A 81 -15.47 -0.28 -21.26
N GLN A 82 -15.69 1.03 -21.13
CA GLN A 82 -16.92 1.64 -20.66
C GLN A 82 -18.22 1.08 -21.31
N PRO A 83 -18.31 0.86 -22.63
CA PRO A 83 -19.51 0.24 -23.24
C PRO A 83 -19.80 -1.19 -22.74
N TYR A 84 -18.80 -1.89 -22.20
CA TYR A 84 -18.94 -3.24 -21.64
C TYR A 84 -19.22 -3.25 -20.13
N HIS A 85 -19.44 -2.08 -19.51
CA HIS A 85 -19.79 -1.95 -18.08
C HIS A 85 -18.78 -2.62 -17.15
N PRO A 86 -17.53 -2.13 -17.15
CA PRO A 86 -16.43 -2.73 -16.39
C PRO A 86 -16.66 -2.64 -14.87
N GLN A 87 -17.56 -1.76 -14.43
CA GLN A 87 -17.95 -1.65 -13.01
C GLN A 87 -18.76 -2.87 -12.53
N GLU A 88 -19.45 -3.58 -13.42
CA GLU A 88 -20.22 -4.78 -13.11
C GLU A 88 -19.38 -6.03 -13.37
N PHE A 89 -18.78 -6.10 -14.57
CA PHE A 89 -18.07 -7.28 -15.04
C PHE A 89 -16.63 -7.39 -14.52
N GLY A 90 -15.97 -6.26 -14.27
CA GLY A 90 -14.61 -6.22 -13.73
C GLY A 90 -14.50 -6.86 -12.34
N PRO A 91 -15.32 -6.43 -11.35
CA PRO A 91 -15.38 -7.09 -10.05
C PRO A 91 -15.75 -8.56 -10.14
N ALA A 92 -16.61 -8.96 -11.08
CA ALA A 92 -16.96 -10.37 -11.27
C ALA A 92 -15.76 -11.20 -11.74
N ILE A 93 -15.01 -10.72 -12.75
CA ILE A 93 -13.79 -11.39 -13.24
C ILE A 93 -12.72 -11.45 -12.14
N VAL A 94 -12.45 -10.33 -11.47
CA VAL A 94 -11.48 -10.28 -10.37
C VAL A 94 -11.94 -11.20 -9.23
N GLY A 95 -13.23 -11.22 -8.94
CA GLY A 95 -13.85 -12.10 -7.97
C GLY A 95 -13.67 -13.56 -8.33
N PHE A 96 -13.90 -13.95 -9.58
CA PHE A 96 -13.65 -15.30 -10.09
C PHE A 96 -12.17 -15.68 -9.94
N LEU A 97 -11.25 -14.82 -10.39
CA LEU A 97 -9.81 -15.07 -10.29
C LEU A 97 -9.36 -15.24 -8.83
N LEU A 98 -9.83 -14.37 -7.94
CA LEU A 98 -9.55 -14.45 -6.51
C LEU A 98 -10.18 -15.70 -5.88
N CYS A 99 -11.38 -16.09 -6.37
CA CYS A 99 -12.12 -17.22 -5.85
C CYS A 99 -11.47 -18.58 -6.14
N PHE A 100 -10.92 -18.74 -7.35
CA PHE A 100 -10.39 -20.01 -7.83
C PHE A 100 -8.85 -20.06 -7.91
N PHE A 101 -8.16 -18.91 -7.84
CA PHE A 101 -6.70 -18.84 -7.98
C PHE A 101 -6.03 -17.91 -6.97
N GLY A 102 -6.78 -17.35 -6.00
CA GLY A 102 -6.25 -16.37 -5.06
C GLY A 102 -5.12 -16.89 -4.16
N GLY A 103 -5.08 -18.19 -3.87
CA GLY A 103 -4.03 -18.83 -3.08
C GLY A 103 -2.66 -18.85 -3.74
N TYR A 104 -2.58 -18.71 -5.07
CA TYR A 104 -1.28 -18.50 -5.75
C TYR A 104 -0.70 -17.11 -5.39
N PHE A 105 -1.58 -16.11 -5.23
CA PHE A 105 -1.24 -14.71 -4.97
C PHE A 105 -1.37 -14.36 -3.48
N ALA A 106 -0.87 -15.22 -2.61
CA ALA A 106 -1.07 -15.08 -1.17
C ALA A 106 -0.40 -13.81 -0.60
N THR A 107 0.82 -13.50 -1.05
CA THR A 107 1.56 -12.31 -0.58
C THR A 107 0.91 -11.02 -1.09
N LEU A 108 0.49 -10.99 -2.35
CA LEU A 108 -0.22 -9.86 -2.94
C LEU A 108 -1.57 -9.65 -2.28
N THR A 109 -2.33 -10.71 -2.01
CA THR A 109 -3.62 -10.60 -1.31
C THR A 109 -3.41 -10.01 0.09
N ALA A 110 -2.42 -10.50 0.84
CA ALA A 110 -2.08 -9.95 2.16
C ALA A 110 -1.65 -8.48 2.07
N ALA A 111 -0.86 -8.11 1.05
CA ALA A 111 -0.43 -6.74 0.83
C ALA A 111 -1.62 -5.80 0.53
N VAL A 112 -2.54 -6.24 -0.33
CA VAL A 112 -3.75 -5.47 -0.69
C VAL A 112 -4.69 -5.32 0.51
N GLU A 113 -4.92 -6.39 1.29
CA GLU A 113 -5.74 -6.34 2.50
C GLU A 113 -5.10 -5.42 3.56
N ALA A 114 -3.79 -5.54 3.77
CA ALA A 114 -3.04 -4.66 4.67
C ALA A 114 -3.20 -3.20 4.24
N TYR A 115 -2.97 -2.90 2.96
CA TYR A 115 -3.09 -1.55 2.42
C TYR A 115 -4.52 -1.01 2.53
N ARG A 116 -5.52 -1.86 2.30
CA ARG A 116 -6.93 -1.50 2.41
C ARG A 116 -7.30 -1.08 3.83
N ILE A 117 -6.75 -1.76 4.84
CA ILE A 117 -7.01 -1.49 6.26
C ILE A 117 -6.24 -0.26 6.73
N THR A 118 -4.98 -0.10 6.35
CA THR A 118 -4.08 0.90 6.94
C THR A 118 -3.93 2.18 6.12
N GLY A 119 -3.99 2.11 4.79
CA GLY A 119 -3.48 3.17 3.92
C GLY A 119 -4.46 3.68 2.86
N TYR A 120 -5.47 2.90 2.47
CA TYR A 120 -6.30 3.22 1.29
C TYR A 120 -7.08 4.53 1.44
N THR A 121 -7.76 4.74 2.57
CA THR A 121 -8.56 5.96 2.80
C THR A 121 -7.69 7.20 2.88
N SER A 122 -6.61 7.12 3.66
CA SER A 122 -5.64 8.22 3.81
C SER A 122 -4.96 8.55 2.48
N THR A 123 -4.53 7.54 1.72
CA THR A 123 -3.90 7.75 0.40
C THR A 123 -4.89 8.36 -0.58
N ARG A 124 -6.15 7.91 -0.60
CA ARG A 124 -7.17 8.51 -1.48
C ARG A 124 -7.34 10.00 -1.21
N SER A 125 -7.44 10.39 0.06
CA SER A 125 -7.54 11.81 0.45
C SER A 125 -6.27 12.57 0.07
N ALA A 126 -5.10 11.99 0.33
CA ALA A 126 -3.81 12.57 0.00
C ALA A 126 -3.62 12.80 -1.51
N LEU A 127 -4.07 11.88 -2.35
CA LEU A 127 -4.02 12.04 -3.81
C LEU A 127 -4.89 13.20 -4.29
N VAL A 128 -6.05 13.43 -3.66
CA VAL A 128 -6.90 14.59 -3.97
C VAL A 128 -6.22 15.90 -3.56
N ILE A 129 -5.57 15.93 -2.40
CA ILE A 129 -4.79 17.08 -1.93
C ILE A 129 -3.61 17.35 -2.87
N LEU A 130 -2.88 16.30 -3.25
CA LEU A 130 -1.76 16.39 -4.18
C LEU A 130 -2.22 16.94 -5.54
N TRP A 131 -3.32 16.40 -6.07
CA TRP A 131 -3.89 16.86 -7.35
C TRP A 131 -4.26 18.34 -7.31
N ARG A 132 -4.93 18.79 -6.24
CA ARG A 132 -5.30 20.20 -6.07
C ARG A 132 -4.07 21.12 -6.00
N ASN A 133 -3.03 20.70 -5.30
CA ASN A 133 -1.77 21.44 -5.21
C ASN A 133 -1.02 21.47 -6.55
N ILE A 134 -1.00 20.37 -7.29
CA ILE A 134 -0.44 20.33 -8.65
C ILE A 134 -1.21 21.27 -9.58
N GLU A 135 -2.54 21.24 -9.52
CA GLU A 135 -3.39 22.11 -10.35
C GLU A 135 -3.19 23.59 -9.98
N ALA A 136 -3.07 23.92 -8.70
CA ALA A 136 -2.74 25.28 -8.25
C ALA A 136 -1.37 25.73 -8.77
N ALA A 137 -0.35 24.88 -8.66
CA ALA A 137 0.99 25.13 -9.17
C ALA A 137 1.02 25.33 -10.69
N GLN A 138 0.28 24.49 -11.44
CA GLN A 138 0.16 24.62 -12.90
C GLN A 138 -0.51 25.93 -13.30
N ARG A 139 -1.62 26.31 -12.65
CA ARG A 139 -2.30 27.59 -12.93
C ARG A 139 -1.40 28.78 -12.60
N ALA A 140 -0.63 28.72 -11.50
CA ALA A 140 0.30 29.77 -11.14
C ALA A 140 1.47 29.86 -12.14
N ASN A 141 1.98 28.72 -12.60
CA ASN A 141 3.04 28.67 -13.61
C ASN A 141 2.56 29.25 -14.95
N LEU A 142 1.35 28.91 -15.40
CA LEU A 142 0.78 29.46 -16.64
C LEU A 142 0.62 30.98 -16.57
N LYS A 143 0.19 31.52 -15.42
CA LYS A 143 0.10 32.97 -15.22
C LYS A 143 1.48 33.64 -15.21
N ASP A 144 2.49 33.00 -14.65
CA ASP A 144 3.87 33.50 -14.69
C ASP A 144 4.45 33.49 -16.11
N ASP A 145 4.04 32.52 -16.94
CA ASP A 145 4.43 32.42 -18.34
C ASP A 145 3.81 33.54 -19.22
N GLU A 146 2.78 34.25 -18.73
CA GLU A 146 2.12 35.38 -19.40
C GLU A 146 2.63 36.76 -18.94
N LEU A 147 3.48 36.83 -17.90
CA LEU A 147 3.99 38.10 -17.39
C LEU A 147 5.10 38.66 -18.29
N ASP A 148 4.88 39.89 -18.74
CA ASP A 148 5.81 40.77 -19.46
C ASP A 148 5.91 42.06 -18.62
N GLU A 149 6.81 42.07 -17.62
CA GLU A 149 6.89 43.17 -16.65
C GLU A 149 7.54 44.43 -17.24
N ASP A 150 8.36 44.28 -18.30
CA ASP A 150 9.06 45.38 -18.96
C ASP A 150 8.33 45.90 -20.22
N ASN A 151 7.18 45.31 -20.56
CA ASN A 151 6.32 45.63 -21.72
C ASN A 151 7.09 45.62 -23.04
N ASN A 152 8.08 44.73 -23.16
CA ASN A 152 8.91 44.64 -24.34
C ASN A 152 8.29 43.77 -25.45
N GLY A 153 7.15 43.14 -25.17
CA GLY A 153 6.39 42.27 -26.08
C GLY A 153 6.82 40.81 -26.07
N ILE A 154 7.76 40.43 -25.19
CA ILE A 154 8.29 39.08 -25.00
C ILE A 154 8.08 38.69 -23.52
N PRO A 155 7.55 37.49 -23.20
CA PRO A 155 7.39 37.09 -21.81
C PRO A 155 8.74 36.96 -21.10
N ASP A 156 8.85 37.46 -19.87
CA ASP A 156 10.09 37.43 -19.08
C ASP A 156 10.70 36.02 -19.00
N THR A 157 9.84 35.00 -18.96
CA THR A 157 10.22 33.59 -18.87
C THR A 157 11.10 33.12 -20.02
N GLN A 158 11.10 33.80 -21.17
CA GLN A 158 11.90 33.48 -22.35
C GLN A 158 13.23 34.24 -22.39
N GLU A 159 13.40 35.28 -21.59
CA GLU A 159 14.60 36.12 -21.57
C GLU A 159 15.61 35.71 -20.48
N ILE A 160 15.13 34.99 -19.47
CA ILE A 160 15.93 34.61 -18.30
C ILE A 160 16.78 33.35 -18.57
N GLY A 161 18.04 33.37 -18.13
CA GLY A 161 18.91 32.19 -18.19
C GLY A 161 18.38 30.98 -17.38
N THR A 162 18.69 29.76 -17.81
CA THR A 162 18.11 28.50 -17.30
C THR A 162 18.15 28.34 -15.77
N ARG A 163 19.23 28.78 -15.10
CA ARG A 163 19.33 28.72 -13.63
C ARG A 163 18.37 29.68 -12.94
N ALA A 164 18.26 30.91 -13.43
CA ALA A 164 17.38 31.92 -12.85
C ALA A 164 15.90 31.61 -13.15
N LEU A 165 15.61 31.01 -14.30
CA LEU A 165 14.28 30.52 -14.66
C LEU A 165 13.81 29.41 -13.70
N VAL A 166 14.68 28.44 -13.37
CA VAL A 166 14.37 27.39 -12.38
C VAL A 166 14.10 27.99 -11.00
N ILE A 167 14.91 28.96 -10.56
CA ILE A 167 14.69 29.63 -9.27
C ILE A 167 13.36 30.40 -9.26
N ARG A 168 13.02 31.13 -10.33
CA ARG A 168 11.73 31.83 -10.48
C ARG A 168 10.56 30.86 -10.42
N LYS A 169 10.57 29.80 -11.24
CA LYS A 169 9.50 28.79 -11.25
C LYS A 169 9.37 28.05 -9.91
N CYS A 170 10.48 27.72 -9.25
CA CYS A 170 10.44 27.17 -7.90
C CYS A 170 9.80 28.14 -6.90
N GLY A 171 10.09 29.45 -7.00
CA GLY A 171 9.44 30.47 -6.20
C GLY A 171 7.93 30.60 -6.47
N VAL A 172 7.51 30.52 -7.73
CA VAL A 172 6.09 30.54 -8.12
C VAL A 172 5.36 29.31 -7.58
N ILE A 173 5.95 28.12 -7.71
CA ILE A 173 5.38 26.88 -7.16
C ILE A 173 5.32 26.95 -5.63
N ALA A 174 6.38 27.40 -4.96
CA ALA A 174 6.42 27.53 -3.51
C ALA A 174 5.38 28.52 -2.96
N LYS A 175 5.04 29.57 -3.72
CA LYS A 175 3.96 30.51 -3.37
C LYS A 175 2.55 29.94 -3.61
N ALA A 176 2.42 29.03 -4.58
CA ALA A 176 1.13 28.49 -5.01
C ALA A 176 0.70 27.22 -4.26
N VAL A 177 1.66 26.48 -3.69
CA VAL A 177 1.44 25.20 -3.01
C VAL A 177 1.45 25.39 -1.50
N ASP A 178 0.53 24.71 -0.81
CA ASP A 178 0.56 24.62 0.65
C ASP A 178 1.57 23.54 1.09
N PRO A 179 2.69 23.91 1.75
CA PRO A 179 3.74 22.97 2.10
C PRO A 179 3.33 21.98 3.19
N GLU A 180 2.43 22.37 4.11
CA GLU A 180 1.96 21.50 5.19
C GLU A 180 1.04 20.41 4.61
N GLN A 181 0.09 20.82 3.74
CA GLN A 181 -0.77 19.87 3.04
C GLN A 181 0.01 18.90 2.14
N LEU A 182 1.07 19.39 1.47
CA LEU A 182 1.92 18.54 0.63
C LEU A 182 2.72 17.54 1.49
N SER A 183 3.32 18.01 2.58
CA SER A 183 4.07 17.16 3.52
C SER A 183 3.19 16.06 4.11
N ASP A 184 2.00 16.43 4.59
CA ASP A 184 1.04 15.48 5.16
C ASP A 184 0.54 14.47 4.12
N ALA A 185 0.27 14.92 2.89
CA ALA A 185 -0.15 14.04 1.81
C ALA A 185 0.94 13.02 1.47
N LEU A 186 2.19 13.46 1.29
CA LEU A 186 3.32 12.57 1.01
C LEU A 186 3.61 11.62 2.19
N GLY A 187 3.56 12.14 3.42
CA GLY A 187 3.73 11.37 4.64
C GLY A 187 2.69 10.26 4.76
N SER A 188 1.42 10.55 4.47
CA SER A 188 0.34 9.56 4.55
C SER A 188 0.47 8.43 3.51
N ILE A 189 0.94 8.73 2.28
CA ILE A 189 1.21 7.73 1.25
C ILE A 189 2.37 6.83 1.68
N TYR A 190 3.46 7.44 2.18
CA TYR A 190 4.62 6.71 2.68
C TYR A 190 4.26 5.80 3.87
N MET A 191 3.46 6.29 4.82
CA MET A 191 3.00 5.51 5.96
C MET A 191 2.13 4.31 5.53
N GLY A 192 1.29 4.48 4.51
CA GLY A 192 0.54 3.37 3.92
C GLY A 192 1.46 2.28 3.36
N PHE A 193 2.51 2.67 2.64
CA PHE A 193 3.52 1.73 2.11
C PHE A 193 4.28 1.01 3.23
N VAL A 194 4.80 1.75 4.21
CA VAL A 194 5.54 1.17 5.35
C VAL A 194 4.66 0.22 6.15
N ALA A 195 3.38 0.53 6.33
CA ALA A 195 2.43 -0.34 7.02
C ALA A 195 2.23 -1.68 6.30
N VAL A 196 2.18 -1.69 4.95
CA VAL A 196 2.11 -2.93 4.16
C VAL A 196 3.37 -3.75 4.35
N VAL A 197 4.55 -3.14 4.21
CA VAL A 197 5.84 -3.81 4.40
C VAL A 197 5.95 -4.40 5.81
N ALA A 198 5.60 -3.64 6.84
CA ALA A 198 5.60 -4.09 8.23
C ALA A 198 4.67 -5.31 8.42
N THR A 199 3.46 -5.26 7.86
CA THR A 199 2.48 -6.36 7.94
C THR A 199 3.04 -7.63 7.29
N LEU A 200 3.62 -7.53 6.08
CA LEU A 200 4.22 -8.67 5.41
C LEU A 200 5.40 -9.27 6.20
N ARG A 201 6.23 -8.43 6.85
CA ARG A 201 7.33 -8.91 7.70
C ARG A 201 6.82 -9.64 8.93
N VAL A 202 5.77 -9.14 9.58
CA VAL A 202 5.15 -9.83 10.73
C VAL A 202 4.60 -11.20 10.31
N HIS A 203 3.95 -11.28 9.15
CA HIS A 203 3.48 -12.57 8.62
C HIS A 203 4.61 -13.56 8.33
N PHE A 204 5.70 -13.10 7.70
CA PHE A 204 6.87 -13.94 7.42
C PHE A 204 7.51 -14.44 8.72
N ALA A 205 7.75 -13.54 9.67
CA ALA A 205 8.35 -13.87 10.96
C ALA A 205 7.48 -14.85 11.76
N ALA A 206 6.15 -14.67 11.75
CA ALA A 206 5.22 -15.58 12.40
C ALA A 206 5.26 -16.99 11.77
N CYS A 207 5.29 -17.10 10.43
CA CYS A 207 5.39 -18.38 9.74
C CYS A 207 6.70 -19.12 10.06
N VAL A 208 7.82 -18.40 10.07
CA VAL A 208 9.12 -19.01 10.41
C VAL A 208 9.14 -19.46 11.87
N SER A 209 8.68 -18.63 12.80
CA SER A 209 8.65 -18.96 14.23
C SER A 209 7.77 -20.20 14.50
N LEU A 210 6.55 -20.21 13.96
CA LEU A 210 5.64 -21.34 14.07
C LEU A 210 6.23 -22.60 13.42
N GLY A 211 6.81 -22.45 12.24
CA GLY A 211 7.43 -23.56 11.51
C GLY A 211 8.61 -24.19 12.23
N VAL A 212 9.46 -23.39 12.87
CA VAL A 212 10.57 -23.89 13.70
C VAL A 212 10.04 -24.65 14.90
N ALA A 213 9.01 -24.12 15.59
CA ALA A 213 8.40 -24.81 16.73
C ALA A 213 7.78 -26.17 16.34
N VAL A 214 7.07 -26.22 15.20
CA VAL A 214 6.55 -27.48 14.64
C VAL A 214 7.69 -28.43 14.28
N GLY A 215 8.77 -27.91 13.67
CA GLY A 215 9.94 -28.69 13.30
C GLY A 215 10.69 -29.28 14.50
N ASP A 216 10.77 -28.56 15.62
CA ASP A 216 11.35 -29.08 16.87
C ASP A 216 10.50 -30.21 17.46
N ILE A 217 9.16 -30.15 17.37
CA ILE A 217 8.27 -31.26 17.75
C ILE A 217 8.52 -32.49 16.87
N VAL A 218 8.61 -32.29 15.55
CA VAL A 218 8.89 -33.37 14.59
C VAL A 218 10.27 -33.99 14.84
N HIS A 219 11.27 -33.17 15.15
CA HIS A 219 12.61 -33.64 15.49
C HIS A 219 12.57 -34.62 16.67
N ASN A 220 11.83 -34.31 17.75
CA ASN A 220 11.76 -35.20 18.91
C ASN A 220 11.17 -36.58 18.58
N ILE A 221 10.26 -36.66 17.59
CA ILE A 221 9.68 -37.93 17.13
C ILE A 221 10.66 -38.70 16.25
N VAL A 222 11.41 -37.98 15.41
CA VAL A 222 12.31 -38.55 14.41
C VAL A 222 13.67 -38.93 15.02
N ASP A 223 14.11 -38.26 16.07
CA ASP A 223 15.42 -38.45 16.70
C ASP A 223 15.59 -39.87 17.28
N GLU A 224 14.53 -40.44 17.85
CA GLU A 224 14.56 -41.79 18.43
C GLU A 224 14.77 -42.89 17.37
N ASN A 225 14.34 -42.67 16.12
CA ASN A 225 14.30 -43.71 15.08
C ASN A 225 15.27 -43.46 13.93
N LEU A 226 15.41 -42.22 13.46
CA LEU A 226 16.13 -41.89 12.23
C LEU A 226 17.60 -41.52 12.50
N THR A 227 17.89 -40.84 13.62
CA THR A 227 19.25 -40.48 14.02
C THR A 227 20.17 -41.69 14.20
N PRO A 228 19.79 -42.76 14.93
CA PRO A 228 20.64 -43.94 15.06
C PRO A 228 20.85 -44.68 13.73
N ALA A 229 19.83 -44.76 12.88
CA ALA A 229 19.93 -45.36 11.55
C ALA A 229 20.92 -44.60 10.65
N LEU A 230 20.85 -43.26 10.65
CA LEU A 230 21.77 -42.39 9.91
C LEU A 230 23.20 -42.45 10.45
N MET A 231 23.39 -42.59 11.76
CA MET A 231 24.73 -42.76 12.35
C MET A 231 25.40 -44.06 11.89
N MET A 232 24.65 -45.15 11.74
CA MET A 232 25.16 -46.44 11.27
C MET A 232 25.56 -46.42 9.78
N SER A 233 24.85 -45.66 8.94
CA SER A 233 25.13 -45.58 7.51
C SER A 233 26.22 -44.56 7.14
N THR A 234 26.58 -43.66 8.07
CA THR A 234 27.47 -42.53 7.78
C THR A 234 28.92 -42.84 8.23
N PRO A 235 29.95 -42.52 7.41
CA PRO A 235 31.35 -42.66 7.82
C PRO A 235 31.65 -41.88 9.10
N LYS A 236 32.51 -42.44 9.96
CA LYS A 236 32.83 -41.89 11.29
C LYS A 236 33.23 -40.39 11.27
N GLU A 237 33.87 -39.93 10.20
CA GLU A 237 34.30 -38.54 10.01
C GLU A 237 33.12 -37.54 9.91
N TYR A 238 31.96 -37.99 9.40
CA TYR A 238 30.79 -37.15 9.15
C TYR A 238 29.66 -37.33 10.16
N GLN A 239 29.75 -38.30 11.08
CA GLN A 239 28.71 -38.57 12.09
C GLN A 239 28.36 -37.34 12.96
N LYS A 240 29.32 -36.42 13.16
CA LYS A 240 29.09 -35.14 13.87
C LYS A 240 28.05 -34.23 13.21
N TRP A 241 27.80 -34.39 11.91
CA TRP A 241 26.83 -33.58 11.15
C TRP A 241 25.43 -34.20 11.15
N VAL A 242 25.26 -35.45 11.58
CA VAL A 242 23.97 -36.15 11.53
C VAL A 242 22.94 -35.48 12.44
N GLY A 243 23.27 -35.29 13.73
CA GLY A 243 22.36 -34.64 14.68
C GLY A 243 21.94 -33.22 14.26
N PRO A 244 22.90 -32.32 13.97
CA PRO A 244 22.58 -31.00 13.43
C PRO A 244 21.79 -31.07 12.12
N GLY A 245 22.16 -31.96 11.20
CA GLY A 245 21.52 -32.13 9.90
C GLY A 245 20.05 -32.53 10.00
N VAL A 246 19.73 -33.53 10.83
CA VAL A 246 18.36 -33.98 11.09
C VAL A 246 17.55 -32.85 11.71
N ARG A 247 18.10 -32.14 12.71
CA ARG A 247 17.43 -31.00 13.33
C ARG A 247 17.11 -29.87 12.35
N TYR A 248 18.06 -29.47 11.52
CA TYR A 248 17.82 -28.44 10.50
C TYR A 248 16.83 -28.91 9.44
N ALA A 249 16.89 -30.17 9.01
CA ALA A 249 15.94 -30.74 8.07
C ALA A 249 14.51 -30.71 8.63
N CYS A 250 14.30 -31.14 9.88
CA CYS A 250 13.00 -31.09 10.54
C CYS A 250 12.46 -29.65 10.64
N LYS A 251 13.32 -28.67 10.95
CA LYS A 251 12.94 -27.25 10.96
C LYS A 251 12.54 -26.74 9.59
N ILE A 252 13.28 -27.07 8.53
CA ILE A 252 12.94 -26.69 7.16
C ILE A 252 11.57 -27.27 6.78
N VAL A 253 11.33 -28.55 7.08
CA VAL A 253 10.03 -29.20 6.84
C VAL A 253 8.92 -28.50 7.62
N GLY A 254 9.15 -28.16 8.88
CA GLY A 254 8.19 -27.42 9.71
C GLY A 254 7.86 -26.03 9.12
N VAL A 255 8.86 -25.30 8.64
CA VAL A 255 8.67 -24.00 7.96
C VAL A 255 7.88 -24.16 6.66
N VAL A 256 8.19 -25.18 5.84
CA VAL A 256 7.43 -25.48 4.61
C VAL A 256 5.97 -25.81 4.94
N ALA A 257 5.72 -26.64 5.95
CA ALA A 257 4.37 -26.99 6.38
C ALA A 257 3.59 -25.76 6.89
N ALA A 258 4.22 -24.90 7.69
CA ALA A 258 3.62 -23.65 8.15
C ALA A 258 3.26 -22.73 6.96
N TRP A 259 4.11 -22.67 5.94
CA TRP A 259 3.83 -21.92 4.71
C TRP A 259 2.60 -22.45 3.97
N LEU A 260 2.46 -23.78 3.86
CA LEU A 260 1.31 -24.41 3.22
C LEU A 260 0.00 -24.11 3.98
N VAL A 261 0.03 -24.16 5.31
CA VAL A 261 -1.13 -23.80 6.15
C VAL A 261 -1.48 -22.33 5.98
N GLN A 262 -0.49 -21.43 6.02
CA GLN A 262 -0.71 -20.00 5.79
C GLN A 262 -1.29 -19.74 4.41
N GLN A 263 -0.78 -20.43 3.38
CA GLN A 263 -1.28 -20.33 2.02
C GLN A 263 -2.74 -20.81 1.92
N ALA A 264 -3.10 -21.89 2.63
CA ALA A 264 -4.49 -22.35 2.71
C ALA A 264 -5.41 -21.32 3.40
N ILE A 265 -4.96 -20.68 4.48
CA ILE A 265 -5.73 -19.61 5.15
C ILE A 265 -5.98 -18.45 4.19
N THR A 266 -4.95 -18.00 3.47
CA THR A 266 -5.09 -16.93 2.48
C THR A 266 -5.97 -17.36 1.31
N ALA A 267 -5.84 -18.59 0.83
CA ALA A 267 -6.68 -19.16 -0.23
C ALA A 267 -8.16 -19.17 0.17
N TYR A 268 -8.48 -19.56 1.41
CA TYR A 268 -9.84 -19.52 1.94
C TYR A 268 -10.39 -18.09 2.01
N HIS A 269 -9.59 -17.15 2.54
CA HIS A 269 -9.97 -15.75 2.60
C HIS A 269 -10.20 -15.15 1.20
N SER A 270 -9.30 -15.42 0.24
CA SER A 270 -9.46 -15.04 -1.15
C SER A 270 -10.68 -15.69 -1.80
N ALA A 271 -10.97 -16.97 -1.49
CA ALA A 271 -12.14 -17.68 -1.98
C ALA A 271 -13.43 -17.00 -1.56
N THR A 272 -13.55 -16.67 -0.27
CA THR A 272 -14.74 -15.99 0.28
C THR A 272 -14.93 -14.58 -0.28
N ARG A 273 -13.86 -13.77 -0.35
CA ARG A 273 -13.91 -12.43 -0.96
C ARG A 273 -14.22 -12.50 -2.45
N GLY A 274 -13.62 -13.44 -3.15
CA GLY A 274 -13.82 -13.67 -4.57
C GLY A 274 -15.26 -14.05 -4.90
N ALA A 275 -15.83 -14.97 -4.12
CA ALA A 275 -17.24 -15.36 -4.24
C ALA A 275 -18.19 -14.17 -4.02
N GLN A 276 -17.94 -13.32 -3.01
CA GLN A 276 -18.72 -12.10 -2.79
C GLN A 276 -18.71 -11.16 -4.00
N LEU A 277 -17.53 -10.93 -4.59
CA LEU A 277 -17.38 -10.05 -5.76
C LEU A 277 -18.03 -10.66 -7.01
N LEU A 278 -17.85 -11.97 -7.22
CA LEU A 278 -18.42 -12.71 -8.33
C LEU A 278 -19.95 -12.69 -8.30
N VAL A 279 -20.55 -13.05 -7.16
CA VAL A 279 -22.01 -13.11 -7.01
C VAL A 279 -22.63 -11.71 -7.15
N ARG A 280 -22.02 -10.68 -6.53
CA ARG A 280 -22.51 -9.30 -6.67
C ARG A 280 -22.47 -8.80 -8.12
N GLY A 281 -21.35 -9.01 -8.81
CA GLY A 281 -21.22 -8.57 -10.20
C GLY A 281 -22.17 -9.31 -11.13
N LEU A 282 -22.31 -10.64 -10.95
CA LEU A 282 -23.22 -11.46 -11.74
C LEU A 282 -24.70 -11.11 -11.50
N LEU A 283 -25.10 -10.89 -10.25
CA LEU A 283 -26.48 -10.49 -9.94
C LEU A 283 -26.82 -9.10 -10.49
N THR A 284 -25.89 -8.14 -10.38
CA THR A 284 -26.06 -6.80 -10.95
C THR A 284 -26.29 -6.88 -12.47
N TYR A 285 -25.49 -7.70 -13.15
CA TYR A 285 -25.64 -7.96 -14.58
C TYR A 285 -27.00 -8.59 -14.92
N LEU A 286 -27.43 -9.61 -14.16
CA LEU A 286 -28.69 -10.32 -14.40
C LEU A 286 -29.92 -9.45 -14.17
N VAL A 287 -29.92 -8.60 -13.14
CA VAL A 287 -31.00 -7.64 -12.88
C VAL A 287 -31.10 -6.61 -14.00
N ARG A 288 -29.96 -6.13 -14.49
CA ARG A 288 -29.93 -5.17 -15.59
C ARG A 288 -30.53 -5.72 -16.88
N HIS A 289 -30.23 -6.97 -17.21
CA HIS A 289 -30.79 -7.65 -18.37
C HIS A 289 -32.22 -8.17 -18.15
N LYS A 290 -32.83 -7.82 -17.01
CA LYS A 290 -34.21 -8.19 -16.63
C LYS A 290 -34.45 -9.70 -16.51
N TYR A 291 -33.40 -10.49 -16.31
CA TYR A 291 -33.52 -11.92 -15.99
C TYR A 291 -33.95 -12.14 -14.55
N LEU A 292 -33.63 -11.21 -13.65
CA LEU A 292 -34.00 -11.24 -12.24
C LEU A 292 -34.62 -9.92 -11.81
N SER A 293 -35.53 -9.98 -10.83
CA SER A 293 -36.09 -8.79 -10.21
C SER A 293 -35.05 -8.08 -9.33
N PRO A 294 -35.08 -6.75 -9.19
CA PRO A 294 -34.21 -6.03 -8.26
C PRO A 294 -34.31 -6.51 -6.81
N ASN A 295 -35.47 -7.04 -6.40
CA ASN A 295 -35.72 -7.60 -5.08
C ASN A 295 -34.96 -8.92 -4.82
N SER A 296 -34.40 -9.54 -5.86
CA SER A 296 -33.59 -10.75 -5.74
C SER A 296 -32.15 -10.47 -5.28
N ILE A 297 -31.71 -9.20 -5.27
CA ILE A 297 -30.42 -8.77 -4.71
C ILE A 297 -30.59 -8.42 -3.22
N ASP A 298 -31.15 -9.33 -2.43
CA ASP A 298 -31.07 -9.15 -0.98
C ASP A 298 -29.70 -9.64 -0.50
N GLU A 299 -28.74 -8.72 -0.39
CA GLU A 299 -27.40 -9.02 0.13
C GLU A 299 -27.41 -9.57 1.57
N LYS A 300 -28.52 -9.39 2.30
CA LYS A 300 -28.72 -9.94 3.65
C LYS A 300 -29.47 -11.27 3.65
N GLY A 301 -30.01 -11.68 2.50
CA GLY A 301 -30.79 -12.89 2.35
C GLY A 301 -29.96 -14.14 2.63
N THR A 302 -30.58 -15.12 3.30
CA THR A 302 -29.95 -16.41 3.62
C THR A 302 -29.47 -17.13 2.36
N VAL A 303 -30.25 -17.05 1.26
CA VAL A 303 -29.93 -17.69 -0.02
C VAL A 303 -28.68 -17.08 -0.67
N PHE A 304 -28.53 -15.76 -0.60
CA PHE A 304 -27.36 -15.05 -1.12
C PHE A 304 -26.09 -15.45 -0.36
N ASN A 305 -26.14 -15.45 0.97
CA ASN A 305 -25.03 -15.86 1.83
C ASN A 305 -24.68 -17.35 1.64
N LEU A 306 -25.68 -18.22 1.50
CA LEU A 306 -25.46 -19.64 1.22
C LEU A 306 -24.78 -19.84 -0.14
N THR A 307 -25.21 -19.10 -1.16
CA THR A 307 -24.63 -19.18 -2.51
C THR A 307 -23.16 -18.74 -2.50
N ILE A 308 -22.85 -17.64 -1.82
CA ILE A 308 -21.46 -17.19 -1.62
C ILE A 308 -20.64 -18.25 -0.90
N PHE A 309 -21.18 -18.85 0.17
CA PHE A 309 -20.48 -19.88 0.92
C PHE A 309 -20.18 -21.12 0.06
N VAL A 310 -21.16 -21.61 -0.70
CA VAL A 310 -20.99 -22.77 -1.59
C VAL A 310 -19.94 -22.48 -2.66
N ILE A 311 -20.00 -21.31 -3.31
CA ILE A 311 -19.01 -20.91 -4.32
C ILE A 311 -17.62 -20.75 -3.70
N ALA A 312 -17.53 -20.13 -2.52
CA ALA A 312 -16.27 -19.96 -1.80
C ALA A 312 -15.65 -21.30 -1.42
N MET A 313 -16.44 -22.24 -0.88
CA MET A 313 -15.95 -23.59 -0.53
C MET A 313 -15.53 -24.37 -1.77
N THR A 314 -16.28 -24.26 -2.87
CA THR A 314 -15.94 -24.88 -4.15
C THR A 314 -14.63 -24.30 -4.70
N GLY A 315 -14.47 -22.98 -4.67
CA GLY A 315 -13.26 -22.29 -5.09
C GLY A 315 -12.05 -22.65 -4.23
N PHE A 316 -12.21 -22.66 -2.91
CA PHE A 316 -11.16 -23.07 -1.98
C PHE A 316 -10.73 -24.53 -2.17
N TRP A 317 -11.70 -25.45 -2.30
CA TRP A 317 -11.42 -26.85 -2.58
C TRP A 317 -10.65 -27.03 -3.89
N THR A 318 -11.10 -26.32 -4.94
CA THR A 318 -10.45 -26.31 -6.25
C THR A 318 -9.00 -25.84 -6.15
N GLN A 319 -8.73 -24.76 -5.40
CA GLN A 319 -7.38 -24.24 -5.17
C GLN A 319 -6.46 -25.28 -4.51
N ILE A 320 -6.95 -26.03 -3.52
CA ILE A 320 -6.18 -27.09 -2.86
C ILE A 320 -5.91 -28.23 -3.84
N MET A 321 -6.91 -28.69 -4.58
CA MET A 321 -6.77 -29.81 -5.53
C MET A 321 -5.76 -29.50 -6.64
N TYR A 322 -5.68 -28.25 -7.10
CA TYR A 322 -4.68 -27.81 -8.07
C TYR A 322 -3.33 -27.40 -7.43
N ALA A 323 -3.14 -27.66 -6.14
CA ALA A 323 -1.93 -27.32 -5.38
C ALA A 323 -1.51 -25.85 -5.55
N PHE A 324 -2.50 -24.96 -5.58
CA PHE A 324 -2.32 -23.52 -5.78
C PHE A 324 -1.58 -23.14 -7.08
N LYS A 325 -1.61 -23.97 -8.12
CA LYS A 325 -0.99 -23.66 -9.42
C LYS A 325 -1.97 -22.95 -10.35
N LEU A 326 -1.43 -22.09 -11.22
CA LEU A 326 -2.18 -21.45 -12.29
C LEU A 326 -2.20 -22.34 -13.54
N PRO A 327 -3.38 -22.80 -14.00
CA PRO A 327 -3.48 -23.56 -15.23
C PRO A 327 -3.26 -22.65 -16.46
N PHE A 328 -2.86 -23.26 -17.58
CA PHE A 328 -2.87 -22.58 -18.87
C PHE A 328 -4.32 -22.33 -19.31
N PRO A 329 -4.68 -21.14 -19.86
CA PRO A 329 -3.83 -20.02 -20.25
C PRO A 329 -3.67 -18.90 -19.19
N LEU A 330 -4.24 -19.07 -17.99
CA LEU A 330 -4.21 -18.04 -16.94
C LEU A 330 -2.79 -17.69 -16.48
N ASN A 331 -1.85 -18.65 -16.58
CA ASN A 331 -0.44 -18.39 -16.26
C ASN A 331 0.21 -17.32 -17.16
N ILE A 332 -0.25 -17.16 -18.41
CA ILE A 332 0.21 -16.15 -19.37
C ILE A 332 -0.59 -14.87 -19.19
N LEU A 333 -1.92 -14.99 -19.07
CA LEU A 333 -2.80 -13.83 -18.91
C LEU A 333 -2.45 -13.01 -17.66
N LEU A 334 -2.08 -13.68 -16.57
CA LEU A 334 -1.77 -13.05 -15.28
C LEU A 334 -0.27 -12.78 -15.07
N ILE A 335 0.56 -12.78 -16.12
CA ILE A 335 2.00 -12.44 -16.01
C ILE A 335 2.24 -11.15 -15.21
N PRO A 336 1.53 -10.02 -15.45
CA PRO A 336 1.75 -8.79 -14.68
C PRO A 336 1.49 -8.98 -13.18
N VAL A 337 0.44 -9.74 -12.83
CA VAL A 337 0.08 -10.02 -11.44
C VAL A 337 1.08 -10.98 -10.80
N ARG A 338 1.60 -11.95 -11.56
CA ARG A 338 2.66 -12.87 -11.12
C ARG A 338 3.97 -12.12 -10.85
N LEU A 339 4.30 -11.14 -11.69
CA LEU A 339 5.46 -10.29 -11.46
C LEU A 339 5.29 -9.47 -10.17
N ALA A 340 4.10 -8.90 -9.94
CA ALA A 340 3.82 -8.17 -8.69
C ALA A 340 3.96 -9.05 -7.44
N GLU A 341 3.42 -10.28 -7.47
CA GLU A 341 3.61 -11.27 -6.39
C GLU A 341 5.09 -11.59 -6.16
N PHE A 342 5.86 -11.79 -7.23
CA PHE A 342 7.30 -12.04 -7.16
C PHE A 342 8.05 -10.84 -6.57
N CYS A 343 7.78 -9.63 -7.04
CA CYS A 343 8.39 -8.40 -6.53
C CYS A 343 8.10 -8.21 -5.03
N LEU A 344 6.86 -8.45 -4.58
CA LEU A 344 6.53 -8.35 -3.15
C LEU A 344 7.28 -9.38 -2.31
N ARG A 345 7.42 -10.62 -2.80
CA ARG A 345 8.24 -11.65 -2.13
C ARG A 345 9.71 -11.24 -2.06
N LEU A 346 10.25 -10.65 -3.12
CA LEU A 346 11.61 -10.11 -3.12
C LEU A 346 11.77 -8.95 -2.14
N CYS A 347 10.86 -7.97 -2.13
CA CYS A 347 10.89 -6.84 -1.19
C CYS A 347 10.91 -7.30 0.27
N VAL A 348 10.13 -8.34 0.61
CA VAL A 348 10.14 -8.91 1.96
C VAL A 348 11.46 -9.65 2.24
N GLY A 349 12.00 -10.36 1.25
CA GLY A 349 13.24 -11.11 1.36
C GLY A 349 14.50 -10.23 1.50
N THR A 350 14.63 -9.18 0.68
CA THR A 350 15.80 -8.28 0.69
C THR A 350 15.89 -7.48 1.98
N MET A 351 14.76 -6.99 2.50
CA MET A 351 14.72 -6.24 3.76
C MET A 351 14.95 -7.12 5.01
N SER A 352 14.97 -8.45 4.87
CA SER A 352 15.34 -9.37 5.95
C SER A 352 16.86 -9.46 6.15
N ASN A 353 17.66 -9.07 5.15
CA ASN A 353 19.12 -9.18 5.19
C ASN A 353 19.82 -8.00 5.90
N ASP A 354 19.10 -6.92 6.22
CA ASP A 354 19.65 -5.76 6.95
C ASP A 354 19.57 -5.92 8.48
N ARG A 355 19.88 -7.10 9.02
CA ARG A 355 20.00 -7.32 10.47
C ARG A 355 21.35 -7.91 10.86
#